data_AF-A0A5Q4DMM1-F1
#
_entry.id   AF-A0A5Q4DMM1-F1
#
_cell.length_a   1.000
_cell.length_b   1.000
_cell.length_c   1.000
_cell.angle_alpha   90.00
_cell.angle_beta   90.00
_cell.angle_gamma   90.00
#
_symmetry.space_group_name_H-M   'P 1'
#
loop_
_entity.id
_entity.type
_entity.pdbx_description
1 polymer ?
#
loop_
_entity_poly.entity_id
_entity_poly.type
_entity_poly.pdbx_seq_one_letter_code
_entity_poly.pdbx_strand_id
1 'polypeptide(L)'
;MIALMAFIETLHEYRILFSEEGLPLNLKGAGWLASFPEPNRAVNLRNSGDGANYLTASEALEAAADEQPFEYDFLGKAIDTGFRVASFAKPERFVLSVQLARLLASCAIGTGFDYEIRFEEPIALKGVNGGESYPVLFIDTLTHLATESIRVQERRLLKRHEAPSRDDLHKYLQAYCAVVGTEELRLPLSADGTEPEPPQSYLDHKPKISEHLEAEKGREIGDVAADEPDDGDEGEPLEGEDLNPLE
;
A
#
# COMPACT_ATOMS: atom_id res chain seq x y z
N MET A 1 -10.18 -8.25 1.93
CA MET A 1 -10.80 -8.83 0.72
C MET A 1 -11.97 -8.00 0.21
N ILE A 2 -12.92 -7.59 1.07
CA ILE A 2 -14.08 -6.76 0.70
C ILE A 2 -13.68 -5.50 -0.08
N ALA A 3 -12.65 -4.77 0.39
CA ALA A 3 -12.16 -3.57 -0.30
C ALA A 3 -11.76 -3.85 -1.77
N LEU A 4 -11.03 -4.94 -2.03
CA LEU A 4 -10.59 -5.28 -3.39
C LEU A 4 -11.77 -5.64 -4.29
N MET A 5 -12.77 -6.35 -3.77
CA MET A 5 -14.01 -6.63 -4.51
C MET A 5 -14.74 -5.34 -4.86
N ALA A 6 -14.93 -4.45 -3.89
CA ALA A 6 -15.60 -3.17 -4.10
C ALA A 6 -14.89 -2.34 -5.18
N PHE A 7 -13.55 -2.30 -5.19
CA PHE A 7 -12.81 -1.63 -6.27
C PHE A 7 -13.00 -2.29 -7.63
N ILE A 8 -13.00 -3.62 -7.72
CA ILE A 8 -13.24 -4.33 -8.99
C ILE A 8 -14.68 -4.09 -9.48
N GLU A 9 -15.67 -4.17 -8.60
CA GLU A 9 -17.08 -3.87 -8.89
C GLU A 9 -17.25 -2.43 -9.36
N THR A 10 -16.60 -1.47 -8.70
CA THR A 10 -16.58 -0.06 -9.12
C THR A 10 -16.07 0.10 -10.54
N LEU A 11 -15.02 -0.65 -10.95
CA LEU A 11 -14.55 -0.61 -12.34
C LEU A 11 -15.62 -1.07 -13.33
N HIS A 12 -16.42 -2.09 -12.98
CA HIS A 12 -17.49 -2.59 -13.83
C HIS A 12 -18.67 -1.61 -13.90
N GLU A 13 -19.10 -1.06 -12.76
CA GLU A 13 -20.21 -0.10 -12.69
C GLU A 13 -19.93 1.16 -13.48
N TYR A 14 -18.74 1.77 -13.30
CA TYR A 14 -18.38 2.98 -14.04
C TYR A 14 -18.22 2.74 -15.54
N ARG A 15 -17.85 1.52 -15.97
CA ARG A 15 -17.82 1.20 -17.42
C ARG A 15 -19.22 1.17 -18.02
N ILE A 16 -20.20 0.62 -17.30
CA ILE A 16 -21.60 0.65 -17.73
C ILE A 16 -22.05 2.10 -17.85
N LEU A 17 -21.82 2.91 -16.80
CA LEU A 17 -22.17 4.33 -16.79
C LEU A 17 -21.55 5.10 -17.96
N PHE A 18 -20.24 4.98 -18.18
CA PHE A 18 -19.56 5.66 -19.28
C PHE A 18 -20.06 5.19 -20.65
N SER A 19 -20.38 3.91 -20.80
CA SER A 19 -20.94 3.38 -22.04
C SER A 19 -22.35 3.93 -22.31
N GLU A 20 -23.19 4.06 -21.28
CA GLU A 20 -24.55 4.62 -21.40
C GLU A 20 -24.52 6.12 -21.75
N GLU A 21 -23.55 6.85 -21.22
CA GLU A 21 -23.31 8.27 -21.54
C GLU A 21 -22.55 8.48 -22.87
N GLY A 22 -22.13 7.41 -23.54
CA GLY A 22 -21.36 7.49 -24.79
C GLY A 22 -19.96 8.09 -24.62
N LEU A 23 -19.40 8.04 -23.41
CA LEU A 23 -18.08 8.56 -23.09
C LEU A 23 -17.00 7.52 -23.44
N PRO A 24 -15.98 7.87 -24.25
CA PRO A 24 -14.89 6.96 -24.60
C PRO A 24 -13.84 6.86 -23.47
N LEU A 25 -14.29 6.75 -22.22
CA LEU A 25 -13.45 6.71 -21.02
C LEU A 25 -13.41 5.30 -20.43
N ASN A 26 -12.33 5.02 -19.69
CA ASN A 26 -12.18 3.77 -18.96
C ASN A 26 -11.36 3.99 -17.69
N LEU A 27 -11.59 3.13 -16.72
CA LEU A 27 -10.86 3.12 -15.46
C LEU A 27 -9.77 2.05 -15.46
N LYS A 28 -8.72 2.32 -14.69
CA LYS A 28 -7.61 1.40 -14.42
C LYS A 28 -7.58 1.11 -12.93
N GLY A 29 -7.35 -0.15 -12.57
CA GLY A 29 -7.22 -0.58 -11.18
C GLY A 29 -5.82 -1.08 -10.88
N ALA A 30 -5.30 -0.71 -9.72
CA ALA A 30 -4.09 -1.27 -9.15
C ALA A 30 -4.23 -1.35 -7.63
N GLY A 31 -3.63 -2.38 -7.03
CA GLY A 31 -3.61 -2.57 -5.59
C GLY A 31 -2.27 -3.08 -5.10
N TRP A 32 -1.79 -2.54 -3.99
CA TRP A 32 -0.58 -2.98 -3.33
C TRP A 32 -0.75 -2.94 -1.82
N LEU A 33 0.20 -3.56 -1.12
CA LEU A 33 0.31 -3.50 0.33
C LEU A 33 1.56 -2.71 0.71
N ALA A 34 1.47 -1.98 1.82
CA ALA A 34 2.56 -1.26 2.44
C ALA A 34 2.50 -1.48 3.96
N SER A 35 3.65 -1.63 4.59
CA SER A 35 3.79 -1.61 6.06
C SER A 35 4.23 -0.23 6.53
N PHE A 36 3.73 0.17 7.68
CA PHE A 36 4.05 1.40 8.38
C PHE A 36 4.41 1.04 9.83
N PRO A 37 5.21 1.85 10.55
CA PRO A 37 5.88 3.11 10.16
C PRO A 37 7.22 2.94 9.42
N GLU A 38 7.67 1.70 9.18
CA GLU A 38 8.86 1.40 8.38
C GLU A 38 8.56 0.22 7.44
N PRO A 39 9.04 0.23 6.18
CA PRO A 39 9.88 1.23 5.52
C PRO A 39 9.07 2.35 4.82
N ASN A 40 7.81 2.57 5.22
CA ASN A 40 6.93 3.62 4.70
C ASN A 40 6.38 4.45 5.85
N ARG A 41 6.08 5.71 5.61
CA ARG A 41 5.61 6.67 6.61
C ARG A 41 4.42 7.46 6.11
N ALA A 42 3.53 7.83 7.03
CA ALA A 42 2.57 8.89 6.81
C ALA A 42 3.25 10.28 6.89
N VAL A 43 2.64 11.27 6.25
CA VAL A 43 3.06 12.68 6.26
C VAL A 43 1.81 13.55 6.36
N ASN A 44 1.70 14.37 7.40
CA ASN A 44 0.57 15.29 7.53
C ASN A 44 0.67 16.45 6.53
N LEU A 45 -0.39 16.68 5.74
CA LEU A 45 -0.44 17.72 4.71
C LEU A 45 -1.01 19.06 5.21
N ARG A 46 -1.80 19.06 6.30
CA ARG A 46 -2.60 20.21 6.74
C ARG A 46 -1.90 21.10 7.76
N ASN A 47 -0.90 20.59 8.49
CA ASN A 47 -0.06 21.39 9.39
C ASN A 47 1.05 22.15 8.65
N SER A 48 0.69 22.85 7.57
CA SER A 48 1.59 23.71 6.78
C SER A 48 1.91 25.07 7.45
N GLY A 49 1.52 25.26 8.72
CA GLY A 49 1.88 26.43 9.52
C GLY A 49 3.07 26.12 10.41
N ASP A 50 4.24 26.70 10.09
CA ASP A 50 5.52 26.75 10.84
C ASP A 50 6.15 25.45 11.39
N GLY A 51 5.56 24.29 11.14
CA GLY A 51 6.13 23.02 11.57
C GLY A 51 5.40 21.86 10.94
N ALA A 52 5.40 21.76 9.60
CA ALA A 52 5.06 20.50 8.97
C ALA A 52 6.03 19.46 9.52
N ASN A 53 5.52 18.60 10.40
CA ASN A 53 6.32 17.65 11.16
C ASN A 53 6.71 16.49 10.22
N TYR A 54 7.56 16.80 9.24
CA TYR A 54 8.11 15.86 8.26
C TYR A 54 9.01 14.81 8.91
N LEU A 55 9.35 14.98 10.20
CA LEU A 55 10.65 14.60 10.71
C LEU A 55 10.71 13.29 11.47
N THR A 56 9.59 12.70 11.91
CA THR A 56 9.71 11.38 12.58
C THR A 56 8.52 10.45 12.34
N ALA A 57 8.80 9.29 11.74
CA ALA A 57 7.85 8.19 11.68
C ALA A 57 7.57 7.70 13.10
N SER A 58 6.30 7.63 13.52
CA SER A 58 5.91 7.19 14.87
C SER A 58 4.60 6.41 14.80
N GLU A 59 4.38 5.48 15.73
CA GLU A 59 3.10 4.75 15.81
C GLU A 59 1.91 5.72 15.98
N ALA A 60 2.08 6.80 16.73
CA ALA A 60 1.05 7.84 16.90
C ALA A 60 0.70 8.56 15.59
N LEU A 61 1.70 8.85 14.76
CA LEU A 61 1.49 9.47 13.44
C LEU A 61 0.70 8.54 12.52
N GLU A 62 1.05 7.25 12.51
CA GLU A 62 0.33 6.26 11.68
C GLU A 62 -1.10 6.04 12.19
N ALA A 63 -1.32 6.02 13.51
CA ALA A 63 -2.67 5.93 14.07
C ALA A 63 -3.55 7.14 13.71
N ALA A 64 -2.97 8.36 13.73
CA ALA A 64 -3.67 9.55 13.30
C ALA A 64 -3.98 9.54 11.79
N ALA A 65 -3.08 8.98 10.98
CA ALA A 65 -3.30 8.78 9.55
C ALA A 65 -4.41 7.75 9.27
N ASP A 66 -4.55 6.72 10.09
CA ASP A 66 -5.66 5.75 10.00
C ASP A 66 -7.01 6.39 10.37
N GLU A 67 -7.04 7.28 11.36
CA GLU A 67 -8.27 7.97 11.77
C GLU A 67 -8.71 9.04 10.77
N GLN A 68 -7.74 9.80 10.20
CA GLN A 68 -8.00 10.92 9.31
C GLN A 68 -7.21 10.85 8.00
N PRO A 69 -7.40 9.80 7.18
CA PRO A 69 -6.54 9.51 6.03
C PRO A 69 -6.52 10.61 4.95
N PHE A 70 -7.54 11.48 4.90
CA PHE A 70 -7.59 12.60 3.95
C PHE A 70 -6.67 13.76 4.30
N GLU A 71 -6.08 13.76 5.49
CA GLU A 71 -5.15 14.79 5.96
C GLU A 71 -3.68 14.38 5.75
N TYR A 72 -3.43 13.15 5.33
CA TYR A 72 -2.10 12.57 5.22
C TYR A 72 -1.78 12.15 3.78
N ASP A 73 -0.50 12.19 3.46
CA ASP A 73 0.09 11.51 2.30
C ASP A 73 1.03 10.39 2.79
N PHE A 74 1.43 9.50 1.89
CA PHE A 74 2.24 8.33 2.24
C PHE A 74 3.48 8.27 1.37
N LEU A 75 4.64 8.10 2.01
CA LEU A 75 5.93 8.00 1.34
C LEU A 75 6.64 6.72 1.74
N GLY A 76 7.38 6.11 0.81
CA GLY A 76 8.23 4.97 1.13
C GLY A 76 8.40 3.98 -0.01
N LYS A 77 9.21 2.96 0.26
CA LYS A 77 9.61 1.96 -0.74
C LYS A 77 8.42 1.18 -1.32
N ALA A 78 7.43 0.86 -0.50
CA ALA A 78 6.24 0.15 -0.95
C ALA A 78 5.32 1.07 -1.77
N ILE A 79 5.24 2.35 -1.44
CA ILE A 79 4.49 3.35 -2.22
C ILE A 79 5.12 3.53 -3.60
N ASP A 80 6.44 3.71 -3.67
CA ASP A 80 7.18 3.77 -4.93
C ASP A 80 6.95 2.51 -5.78
N THR A 81 7.02 1.34 -5.14
CA THR A 81 6.74 0.06 -5.80
C THR A 81 5.31 0.01 -6.31
N GLY A 82 4.34 0.48 -5.52
CA GLY A 82 2.94 0.60 -5.87
C GLY A 82 2.73 1.41 -7.15
N PHE A 83 3.32 2.60 -7.25
CA PHE A 83 3.23 3.44 -8.46
C PHE A 83 3.82 2.76 -9.70
N ARG A 84 4.94 2.06 -9.53
CA ARG A 84 5.59 1.32 -10.65
C ARG A 84 4.75 0.15 -11.12
N VAL A 85 4.16 -0.59 -10.18
CA VAL A 85 3.23 -1.68 -10.47
C VAL A 85 1.97 -1.14 -11.14
N ALA A 86 1.44 -0.01 -10.68
CA ALA A 86 0.27 0.65 -11.25
C ALA A 86 0.48 1.10 -12.70
N SER A 87 1.72 1.33 -13.15
CA SER A 87 2.02 1.62 -14.56
C SER A 87 1.60 0.50 -15.52
N PHE A 88 1.47 -0.74 -15.03
CA PHE A 88 0.98 -1.87 -15.82
C PHE A 88 -0.54 -1.94 -15.86
N ALA A 89 -1.26 -1.12 -15.10
CA ALA A 89 -2.72 -1.14 -15.09
C ALA A 89 -3.28 -0.72 -16.44
N LYS A 90 -4.28 -1.47 -16.89
CA LYS A 90 -5.00 -1.22 -18.14
C LYS A 90 -6.50 -1.46 -17.91
N PRO A 91 -7.38 -0.94 -18.77
CA PRO A 91 -8.82 -1.17 -18.63
C PRO A 91 -9.19 -2.65 -18.49
N GLU A 92 -8.45 -3.56 -19.12
CA GLU A 92 -8.73 -5.00 -19.06
C GLU A 92 -8.23 -5.72 -17.79
N ARG A 93 -7.42 -5.07 -16.94
CA ARG A 93 -6.74 -5.74 -15.83
C ARG A 93 -6.53 -4.87 -14.59
N PHE A 94 -6.89 -5.43 -13.44
CA PHE A 94 -6.57 -4.87 -12.13
C PHE A 94 -5.23 -5.42 -11.68
N VAL A 95 -4.20 -4.59 -11.60
CA VAL A 95 -2.82 -5.04 -11.31
C VAL A 95 -2.58 -5.16 -9.81
N LEU A 96 -1.81 -6.17 -9.41
CA LEU A 96 -1.49 -6.47 -8.02
C LEU A 96 0.02 -6.38 -7.78
N SER A 97 0.41 -5.87 -6.61
CA SER A 97 1.76 -6.11 -6.09
C SER A 97 1.98 -7.60 -5.79
N VAL A 98 3.25 -8.02 -5.72
CA VAL A 98 3.65 -9.37 -5.33
C VAL A 98 3.14 -9.74 -3.94
N GLN A 99 3.25 -8.81 -2.97
CA GLN A 99 2.81 -9.03 -1.59
C GLN A 99 1.30 -9.25 -1.53
N LEU A 100 0.53 -8.40 -2.22
CA LEU A 100 -0.93 -8.54 -2.26
C LEU A 100 -1.34 -9.85 -2.94
N ALA A 101 -0.76 -10.17 -4.09
CA ALA A 101 -1.08 -11.41 -4.79
C ALA A 101 -0.69 -12.66 -3.99
N ARG A 102 0.44 -12.63 -3.27
CA ARG A 102 0.87 -13.74 -2.41
C ARG A 102 -0.11 -13.97 -1.26
N LEU A 103 -0.58 -12.89 -0.63
CA LEU A 103 -1.60 -12.93 0.41
C LEU A 103 -2.90 -13.54 -0.13
N LEU A 104 -3.39 -13.03 -1.26
CA LEU A 104 -4.63 -13.54 -1.88
C LEU A 104 -4.51 -15.01 -2.32
N ALA A 105 -3.35 -15.42 -2.83
CA ALA A 105 -3.07 -16.81 -3.21
C ALA A 105 -2.99 -17.75 -1.99
N SER A 106 -2.67 -17.22 -0.80
CA SER A 106 -2.68 -17.98 0.45
C SER A 106 -4.08 -18.22 1.03
N CYS A 107 -5.06 -17.42 0.61
CA CYS A 107 -6.44 -17.55 1.06
C CYS A 107 -7.12 -18.76 0.39
N ALA A 108 -7.81 -19.57 1.19
CA ALA A 108 -8.62 -20.67 0.69
C ALA A 108 -9.72 -20.17 -0.25
N ILE A 109 -10.01 -20.94 -1.30
CA ILE A 109 -11.14 -20.70 -2.21
C ILE A 109 -12.45 -20.77 -1.42
N GLY A 110 -13.42 -19.91 -1.73
CA GLY A 110 -14.71 -19.87 -1.03
C GLY A 110 -14.72 -19.03 0.25
N THR A 111 -13.63 -18.30 0.53
CA THR A 111 -13.58 -17.31 1.62
C THR A 111 -14.14 -15.94 1.22
N GLY A 112 -14.68 -15.83 0.00
CA GLY A 112 -15.35 -14.62 -0.51
C GLY A 112 -14.55 -13.87 -1.57
N PHE A 113 -13.28 -14.22 -1.82
CA PHE A 113 -12.49 -13.67 -2.93
C PHE A 113 -12.11 -14.78 -3.91
N ASP A 114 -12.94 -14.98 -4.95
CA ASP A 114 -12.81 -16.10 -5.88
C ASP A 114 -12.22 -15.71 -7.24
N TYR A 115 -11.64 -14.52 -7.35
CA TYR A 115 -10.96 -14.08 -8.57
C TYR A 115 -9.69 -14.92 -8.84
N GLU A 116 -9.49 -15.25 -10.12
CA GLU A 116 -8.23 -15.82 -10.61
C GLU A 116 -7.16 -14.72 -10.70
N ILE A 117 -5.96 -15.04 -10.22
CA ILE A 117 -4.79 -14.16 -10.37
C ILE A 117 -3.97 -14.69 -11.53
N ARG A 118 -3.86 -13.87 -12.57
CA ARG A 118 -3.03 -14.15 -13.73
C ARG A 118 -1.60 -13.71 -13.50
N PHE A 119 -0.70 -14.45 -14.13
CA PHE A 119 0.73 -14.20 -14.16
C PHE A 119 1.16 -13.94 -15.60
N GLU A 120 1.84 -12.81 -15.81
CA GLU A 120 2.49 -12.44 -17.06
C GLU A 120 4.02 -12.56 -16.91
N GLU A 121 4.71 -12.52 -18.04
CA GLU A 121 6.18 -12.57 -18.08
C GLU A 121 6.80 -11.54 -17.14
N PRO A 122 7.70 -11.95 -16.22
CA PRO A 122 8.37 -11.02 -15.31
C PRO A 122 9.20 -9.98 -16.06
N ILE A 123 9.23 -8.76 -15.51
CA ILE A 123 9.91 -7.63 -16.14
C ILE A 123 10.75 -6.86 -15.13
N ALA A 124 11.89 -6.34 -15.54
CA ALA A 124 12.73 -5.52 -14.68
C ALA A 124 12.05 -4.18 -14.35
N LEU A 125 11.91 -3.87 -13.06
CA LEU A 125 11.43 -2.56 -12.59
C LEU A 125 12.60 -1.78 -11.99
N LYS A 126 12.93 -0.63 -12.60
CA LYS A 126 14.17 0.14 -12.30
C LYS A 126 14.30 0.58 -10.84
N GLY A 127 15.02 -0.13 -9.98
CA GLY A 127 15.16 0.25 -8.56
C GLY A 127 14.09 -0.37 -7.67
N VAL A 128 13.40 -1.39 -8.15
CA VAL A 128 12.64 -2.34 -7.33
C VAL A 128 13.48 -3.61 -7.21
N ASN A 129 13.53 -4.19 -6.02
CA ASN A 129 14.08 -5.53 -5.75
C ASN A 129 15.49 -5.79 -6.33
N GLY A 130 16.37 -4.78 -6.33
CA GLY A 130 17.76 -4.97 -6.77
C GLY A 130 17.95 -5.28 -8.25
N GLY A 131 16.92 -5.07 -9.08
CA GLY A 131 16.98 -5.36 -10.52
C GLY A 131 16.47 -6.75 -10.92
N GLU A 132 16.05 -7.57 -9.95
CA GLU A 132 15.36 -8.84 -10.23
C GLU A 132 14.06 -8.59 -11.01
N SER A 133 13.75 -9.51 -11.93
CA SER A 133 12.55 -9.39 -12.76
C SER A 133 11.30 -9.53 -11.91
N TYR A 134 10.48 -8.49 -11.91
CA TYR A 134 9.28 -8.38 -11.11
C TYR A 134 8.10 -9.15 -11.74
N PRO A 135 7.44 -10.06 -11.00
CA PRO A 135 6.23 -10.74 -11.45
C PRO A 135 5.10 -9.77 -11.80
N VAL A 136 4.60 -9.83 -13.03
CA VAL A 136 3.41 -9.05 -13.43
C VAL A 136 2.17 -9.85 -13.10
N LEU A 137 1.40 -9.37 -12.12
CA LEU A 137 0.26 -10.08 -11.54
C LEU A 137 -1.00 -9.23 -11.68
N PHE A 138 -2.11 -9.84 -12.09
CA PHE A 138 -3.36 -9.10 -12.26
C PHE A 138 -4.61 -9.98 -12.21
N ILE A 139 -5.74 -9.34 -11.95
CA ILE A 139 -7.08 -9.91 -12.09
C ILE A 139 -7.71 -9.37 -13.36
N ASP A 140 -8.43 -10.23 -14.06
CA ASP A 140 -9.20 -9.81 -15.23
C ASP A 140 -10.35 -8.91 -14.83
N THR A 141 -10.47 -7.81 -15.54
CA THR A 141 -11.65 -6.95 -15.47
C THR A 141 -12.16 -6.74 -16.88
N LEU A 142 -12.28 -7.81 -17.67
CA LEU A 142 -12.70 -7.70 -19.07
C LEU A 142 -14.18 -7.35 -19.23
N THR A 143 -15.01 -7.70 -18.24
CA THR A 143 -16.47 -7.54 -18.29
C THR A 143 -16.87 -6.10 -18.59
N HIS A 144 -17.81 -5.95 -19.52
CA HIS A 144 -18.38 -4.68 -20.01
C HIS A 144 -17.43 -3.84 -20.87
N LEU A 145 -16.24 -4.35 -21.23
CA LEU A 145 -15.43 -3.70 -22.25
C LEU A 145 -15.96 -4.03 -23.63
N ALA A 146 -16.05 -3.02 -24.51
CA ALA A 146 -16.37 -3.24 -25.92
C ALA A 146 -15.40 -4.22 -26.62
N THR A 147 -14.16 -4.33 -26.13
CA THR A 147 -13.14 -5.24 -26.65
C THR A 147 -13.11 -6.63 -25.99
N GLU A 148 -14.01 -6.91 -25.04
CA GLU A 148 -14.01 -8.13 -24.23
C GLU A 148 -13.85 -9.41 -25.08
N SER A 149 -14.69 -9.58 -26.11
CA SER A 149 -14.68 -10.76 -26.97
C SER A 149 -13.36 -10.95 -27.72
N ILE A 150 -12.78 -9.86 -28.24
CA ILE A 150 -11.49 -9.87 -28.95
C ILE A 150 -10.37 -10.26 -27.99
N ARG A 151 -10.34 -9.69 -26.78
CA ARG A 151 -9.31 -10.00 -25.77
C ARG A 151 -9.35 -11.46 -25.33
N VAL A 152 -10.55 -12.03 -25.16
CA VAL A 152 -10.72 -13.45 -24.85
C VAL A 152 -10.17 -14.32 -25.98
N GLN A 153 -10.44 -13.97 -27.24
CA GLN A 153 -9.91 -14.69 -28.40
C GLN A 153 -8.39 -14.57 -28.53
N GLU A 154 -7.82 -13.38 -28.37
CA GLU A 154 -6.38 -13.14 -28.39
C GLU A 154 -5.64 -14.04 -27.40
N ARG A 155 -6.15 -14.15 -26.16
CA ARG A 155 -5.53 -15.01 -25.13
C ARG A 155 -5.56 -16.49 -25.48
N ARG A 156 -6.65 -16.96 -26.09
CA ARG A 156 -6.75 -18.34 -26.58
C ARG A 156 -5.70 -18.61 -27.67
N LEU A 157 -5.56 -17.69 -28.63
CA LEU A 157 -4.56 -17.81 -29.71
C LEU A 157 -3.12 -17.79 -29.17
N LEU A 158 -2.85 -16.95 -28.16
CA LEU A 158 -1.54 -16.86 -27.51
C LEU A 158 -1.28 -17.97 -26.48
N LYS A 159 -2.22 -18.89 -26.26
CA LYS A 159 -2.16 -19.92 -25.20
C LYS A 159 -1.93 -19.34 -23.80
N ARG A 160 -2.46 -18.15 -23.53
CA ARG A 160 -2.42 -17.42 -22.25
C ARG A 160 -3.78 -17.37 -21.55
N HIS A 161 -4.63 -18.37 -21.81
CA HIS A 161 -6.02 -18.37 -21.35
C HIS A 161 -6.18 -18.96 -19.94
N GLU A 162 -5.25 -19.80 -19.49
CA GLU A 162 -5.29 -20.42 -18.15
C GLU A 162 -4.48 -19.60 -17.15
N ALA A 163 -5.06 -19.35 -15.97
CA ALA A 163 -4.35 -18.81 -14.83
C ALA A 163 -3.60 -19.95 -14.10
N PRO A 164 -2.47 -19.66 -13.42
CA PRO A 164 -1.83 -20.65 -12.55
C PRO A 164 -2.76 -21.05 -11.40
N SER A 165 -2.58 -22.26 -10.87
CA SER A 165 -3.27 -22.66 -9.64
C SER A 165 -2.84 -21.75 -8.47
N ARG A 166 -3.73 -21.54 -7.49
CA ARG A 166 -3.40 -20.73 -6.30
C ARG A 166 -2.19 -21.27 -5.55
N ASP A 167 -2.08 -22.58 -5.41
CA ASP A 167 -0.98 -23.23 -4.72
C ASP A 167 0.35 -23.00 -5.44
N ASP A 168 0.39 -23.17 -6.77
CA ASP A 168 1.61 -22.95 -7.55
C ASP A 168 2.01 -21.48 -7.56
N LEU A 169 1.02 -20.59 -7.70
CA LEU A 169 1.25 -19.15 -7.61
C LEU A 169 1.79 -18.76 -6.24
N HIS A 170 1.20 -19.25 -5.15
CA HIS A 170 1.66 -18.97 -3.79
C HIS A 170 3.10 -19.44 -3.58
N LYS A 171 3.42 -20.68 -3.97
CA LYS A 171 4.79 -21.24 -3.88
C LYS A 171 5.79 -20.40 -4.67
N TYR A 172 5.43 -20.01 -5.90
CA TYR A 172 6.27 -19.16 -6.73
C TYR A 172 6.54 -17.80 -6.08
N LEU A 173 5.48 -17.11 -5.63
CA LEU A 173 5.61 -15.79 -5.01
C LEU A 173 6.36 -15.86 -3.67
N GLN A 174 6.18 -16.92 -2.89
CA GLN A 174 6.96 -17.16 -1.67
C GLN A 174 8.45 -17.32 -1.99
N ALA A 175 8.80 -18.12 -3.00
CA ALA A 175 10.19 -18.29 -3.43
C ALA A 175 10.79 -16.97 -3.94
N TYR A 176 10.04 -16.22 -4.74
CA TYR A 176 10.46 -14.90 -5.22
C TYR A 176 10.71 -13.93 -4.06
N CYS A 177 9.77 -13.81 -3.11
CA CYS A 177 9.91 -12.96 -1.93
C CYS A 177 11.18 -13.29 -1.12
N ALA A 178 11.50 -14.58 -0.97
CA ALA A 178 12.70 -15.04 -0.28
C ALA A 178 14.00 -14.60 -1.00
N VAL A 179 14.01 -14.58 -2.34
CA VAL A 179 15.16 -14.12 -3.14
C VAL A 179 15.35 -12.61 -2.99
N VAL A 180 14.27 -11.82 -3.09
CA VAL A 180 14.36 -10.36 -3.09
C VAL A 180 14.41 -9.75 -1.68
N GLY A 181 14.27 -10.57 -0.64
CA GLY A 181 14.28 -10.13 0.75
C GLY A 181 13.10 -9.23 1.11
N THR A 182 11.94 -9.44 0.50
CA THR A 182 10.72 -8.71 0.89
C THR A 182 10.11 -9.34 2.14
N GLU A 183 9.77 -8.50 3.09
CA GLU A 183 9.09 -8.90 4.32
C GLU A 183 7.71 -9.52 4.05
N GLU A 184 7.33 -10.44 4.94
CA GLU A 184 6.00 -11.03 4.97
C GLU A 184 5.05 -10.11 5.73
N LEU A 185 4.14 -9.47 4.99
CA LEU A 185 3.05 -8.71 5.58
C LEU A 185 2.00 -9.66 6.14
N ARG A 186 1.54 -9.39 7.37
CA ARG A 186 0.52 -10.16 8.06
C ARG A 186 -0.67 -9.27 8.32
N LEU A 187 -1.86 -9.79 8.05
CA LEU A 187 -3.13 -9.14 8.35
C LEU A 187 -3.94 -10.07 9.26
N PRO A 188 -4.80 -9.51 10.13
CA PRO A 188 -5.75 -10.33 10.88
C PRO A 188 -6.68 -11.08 9.91
N LEU A 189 -7.13 -12.27 10.33
CA LEU A 189 -7.99 -13.13 9.51
C LEU A 189 -9.39 -12.53 9.27
N SER A 190 -9.84 -11.66 10.17
CA SER A 190 -11.12 -10.96 10.12
C SER A 190 -10.94 -9.54 10.64
N ALA A 191 -11.90 -8.64 10.35
CA ALA A 191 -11.89 -7.27 10.84
C ALA A 191 -11.80 -7.20 12.37
N ASP A 192 -12.49 -8.10 13.07
CA ASP A 192 -12.46 -8.22 14.54
C ASP A 192 -11.46 -9.27 15.03
N GLY A 193 -10.53 -9.71 14.16
CA GLY A 193 -9.57 -10.76 14.47
C GLY A 193 -8.43 -10.26 15.34
N THR A 194 -7.74 -11.18 16.03
CA THR A 194 -6.53 -10.85 16.78
C THR A 194 -5.44 -10.34 15.85
N GLU A 195 -4.80 -9.24 16.23
CA GLU A 195 -3.65 -8.72 15.51
C GLU A 195 -2.52 -9.75 15.47
N PRO A 196 -1.88 -9.94 14.30
CA PRO A 196 -0.73 -10.83 14.21
C PRO A 196 0.44 -10.26 15.02
N GLU A 197 1.29 -11.14 15.55
CA GLU A 197 2.54 -10.65 16.16
C GLU A 197 3.35 -9.83 15.16
N PRO A 198 3.93 -8.70 15.61
CA PRO A 198 4.71 -7.84 14.76
C PRO A 198 5.91 -8.61 14.17
N PRO A 199 6.30 -8.31 12.93
CA PRO A 199 7.43 -8.98 12.32
C PRO A 199 8.75 -8.54 12.97
N GLN A 200 9.78 -9.39 12.87
CA GLN A 200 11.07 -9.10 13.50
C GLN A 200 11.69 -7.79 13.02
N SER A 201 11.51 -7.42 11.75
CA SER A 201 12.05 -6.16 11.23
C SER A 201 11.46 -4.97 11.99
N TYR A 202 10.16 -5.01 12.30
CA TYR A 202 9.50 -3.97 13.09
C TYR A 202 10.11 -3.87 14.48
N LEU A 203 10.31 -5.01 15.16
CA LEU A 203 10.94 -5.05 16.48
C LEU A 203 12.38 -4.50 16.46
N ASP A 204 13.12 -4.73 15.38
CA ASP A 204 14.48 -4.23 15.20
C ASP A 204 14.52 -2.71 14.90
N HIS A 205 13.45 -2.17 14.32
CA HIS A 205 13.31 -0.76 13.96
C HIS A 205 12.67 0.09 15.07
N LYS A 206 11.74 -0.47 15.86
CA LYS A 206 11.05 0.20 16.97
C LYS A 206 12.00 0.97 17.91
N PRO A 207 13.11 0.40 18.43
CA PRO A 207 14.00 1.15 19.31
C PRO A 207 14.70 2.33 18.63
N LYS A 208 14.99 2.22 17.32
CA LYS A 208 15.61 3.31 16.55
C LYS A 208 14.64 4.45 16.32
N ILE A 209 13.36 4.12 16.11
CA ILE A 209 12.29 5.11 16.03
C ILE A 209 12.17 5.85 17.36
N SER A 210 12.16 5.13 18.49
CA SER A 210 12.10 5.74 19.83
C SER A 210 13.32 6.63 20.12
N GLU A 211 14.54 6.16 19.83
CA GLU A 211 15.76 6.96 20.01
C GLU A 211 15.75 8.25 19.17
N HIS A 212 15.29 8.16 17.92
CA HIS A 212 15.18 9.34 17.05
C HIS A 212 14.11 10.31 17.56
N LEU A 213 12.95 9.83 18.01
CA LEU A 213 11.90 10.65 18.62
C LEU A 213 12.41 11.38 19.87
N GLU A 214 13.15 10.69 20.75
CA GLU A 214 13.75 11.30 21.94
C GLU A 214 14.80 12.36 21.58
N ALA A 215 15.62 12.10 20.56
CA ALA A 215 16.62 13.05 20.07
C ALA A 215 15.99 14.32 19.48
N GLU A 216 14.87 14.20 18.75
CA GLU A 216 14.12 15.34 18.19
C GLU A 216 13.46 16.17 19.29
N LYS A 217 12.81 15.53 20.29
CA LYS A 217 12.29 16.22 21.48
C LYS A 217 13.38 17.02 22.19
N GLY A 218 14.59 16.46 22.29
CA GLY A 218 15.74 17.14 22.88
C GLY A 218 16.24 18.36 22.07
N ARG A 219 16.05 18.37 20.75
CA ARG A 219 16.42 19.49 19.86
C ARG A 219 15.39 20.62 19.92
N GLU A 220 14.11 20.32 19.90
CA GLU A 220 13.05 21.33 20.04
C GLU A 220 13.17 22.08 21.36
N ILE A 221 13.46 21.38 22.48
CA ILE A 221 13.70 22.02 23.78
C ILE A 221 14.97 22.90 23.77
N GLY A 222 15.99 22.51 23.00
CA GLY A 222 17.25 23.25 22.87
C GLY A 222 17.12 24.54 22.06
N ASP A 223 16.31 24.54 20.99
CA ASP A 223 16.06 25.72 20.17
C ASP A 223 15.13 26.73 20.86
N VAL A 224 14.17 26.26 21.68
CA VAL A 224 13.34 27.16 22.51
C VAL A 224 14.16 27.83 23.63
N ALA A 225 15.22 27.19 24.12
CA ALA A 225 16.11 27.76 25.15
C ALA A 225 17.15 28.75 24.62
N ALA A 226 17.29 28.89 23.29
CA ALA A 226 18.26 29.79 22.65
C ALA A 226 17.68 31.16 22.26
N ASP A 227 16.34 31.32 22.28
CA ASP A 227 15.64 32.59 22.04
C ASP A 227 15.02 33.12 23.34
N GLU A 228 15.85 33.64 24.26
CA GLU A 228 15.37 34.68 25.20
C GLU A 228 15.58 36.05 24.54
N PRO A 229 14.49 36.83 24.41
CA PRO A 229 14.50 38.10 25.11
C PRO A 229 13.22 38.33 25.92
N ASP A 230 13.47 38.74 27.16
CA ASP A 230 12.79 39.73 28.00
C ASP A 230 11.39 40.27 27.60
N ASP A 231 10.58 40.39 28.66
CA ASP A 231 9.29 41.07 28.83
C ASP A 231 8.00 40.34 28.43
N GLY A 232 7.15 40.19 29.46
CA GLY A 232 6.01 39.29 29.51
C GLY A 232 4.74 39.75 28.82
N ASP A 233 3.92 38.75 28.49
CA ASP A 233 2.46 38.85 28.48
C ASP A 233 1.88 37.45 28.72
N GLU A 234 0.82 37.38 29.53
CA GLU A 234 0.19 36.13 29.96
C GLU A 234 -0.60 35.50 28.80
N GLY A 235 -0.02 34.49 28.15
CA GLY A 235 -0.70 33.62 27.17
C GLY A 235 -0.75 32.19 27.67
N GLU A 236 -1.95 31.60 27.70
CA GLU A 236 -2.20 30.22 28.16
C GLU A 236 -1.36 29.18 27.38
N PRO A 237 -0.90 28.10 28.05
CA PRO A 237 -0.05 27.10 27.43
C PRO A 237 -0.82 26.28 26.40
N LEU A 238 -0.28 26.20 25.18
CA LEU A 238 -0.71 25.23 24.17
C LEU A 238 -0.33 23.83 24.67
N GLU A 239 -1.34 22.98 24.88
CA GLU A 239 -1.18 21.56 25.20
C GLU A 239 -0.40 20.88 24.07
N GLY A 240 0.76 20.32 24.41
CA GLY A 240 1.62 19.60 23.48
C GLY A 240 0.96 18.31 23.00
N GLU A 241 0.94 18.12 21.68
CA GLU A 241 0.57 16.83 21.09
C GLU A 241 1.64 15.79 21.47
N ASP A 242 1.20 14.77 22.20
CA ASP A 242 2.03 13.76 22.81
C ASP A 242 2.62 12.83 21.73
N LEU A 243 3.83 13.13 21.28
CA LEU A 243 4.64 12.26 20.42
C LEU A 243 5.20 11.05 21.20
N ASN A 244 4.38 10.38 21.99
CA ASN A 244 4.79 9.19 22.74
C ASN A 244 4.64 7.94 21.87
N PRO A 245 5.62 7.01 21.91
CA PRO A 245 5.40 5.66 21.42
C PRO A 245 4.18 5.06 22.11
N LEU A 246 3.35 4.29 21.40
CA LEU A 246 2.30 3.53 22.06
C LEU A 246 2.97 2.39 22.84
N GLU A 247 2.59 2.24 24.12
CA GLU A 247 3.12 1.22 25.05
C GLU A 247 2.93 -0.21 24.53
#